data_AF-A0A0A1TYX4-F1
#
_entry.id   AF-A0A0A1TYX4-F1
#
_cell.length_a   1.000
_cell.length_b   1.000
_cell.length_c   1.000
_cell.angle_alpha   90.00
_cell.angle_beta   90.00
_cell.angle_gamma   90.00
#
_symmetry.space_group_name_H-M   'P 1'
#
loop_
_entity.id
_entity.type
_entity.pdbx_description
1 polymer ?
#
loop_
_entity_poly.entity_id
_entity_poly.type
_entity_poly.pdbx_seq_one_letter_code
_entity_poly.pdbx_strand_id
1 'polypeptide(L)'
;YCVNCVTGYGLAAGKCAICPMGTYYLRSVCQSCGEMEYQDVEGQTTCKLCDSSCASCNATNGKCLICAAGYGFDSGECTLCGDLTYSEGGVMQCQQCSTECKKCDRKSGGCTSCEVGNKRVNNSCVPCAPSGYCDLCTDETSDGICVSCEDGFYLNESADCQRCGDIHKDCLTCSKTIKMCLSCAANMISTGTSCVACEAGMVKVTETTCDYSYNVIPKCQIADYVNNQHICTACFAPYVTSSDLKACNLGYTTTTYFNTDDHQLHTNMVGCIDQIDTTCYLCDTTTMLLNGVCNEMHEKCETYSQHGCDK
;
A
#
# COMPACT_ATOMS: atom_id res chain seq x y z
N TYR A 1 -9.68 -60.84 62.30
CA TYR A 1 -9.53 -59.40 62.07
C TYR A 1 -8.14 -59.19 61.49
N CYS A 2 -8.02 -58.53 60.33
CA CYS A 2 -6.72 -58.31 59.72
C CYS A 2 -6.03 -57.10 60.37
N VAL A 3 -4.74 -57.21 60.68
CA VAL A 3 -3.94 -56.13 61.31
C VAL A 3 -2.85 -55.59 60.40
N ASN A 4 -2.49 -56.33 59.34
CA ASN A 4 -1.53 -55.93 58.32
C ASN A 4 -1.92 -56.57 56.98
N CYS A 5 -1.65 -55.85 55.90
CA CYS A 5 -1.92 -56.30 54.54
C CYS A 5 -0.61 -56.50 53.78
N VAL A 6 -0.62 -57.39 52.79
CA VAL A 6 0.53 -57.57 51.89
C VAL A 6 0.73 -56.32 51.02
N THR A 7 1.94 -56.14 50.49
CA THR A 7 2.27 -55.01 49.59
C THR A 7 1.23 -54.87 48.47
N GLY A 8 0.78 -53.63 48.25
CA GLY A 8 -0.26 -53.30 47.28
C GLY A 8 -1.69 -53.40 47.84
N TYR A 9 -1.88 -53.86 49.08
CA TYR A 9 -3.19 -53.95 49.73
C TYR A 9 -3.23 -53.10 51.00
N GLY A 10 -4.31 -52.35 51.19
CA GLY A 10 -4.57 -51.54 52.39
C GLY A 10 -5.73 -52.07 53.22
N LEU A 11 -5.73 -51.73 54.51
CA LEU A 11 -6.79 -52.13 55.43
C LEU A 11 -8.02 -51.22 55.28
N ALA A 12 -9.15 -51.78 54.83
CA ALA A 12 -10.43 -51.10 54.72
C ALA A 12 -11.54 -51.92 55.43
N ALA A 13 -12.18 -51.33 56.44
CA ALA A 13 -13.24 -51.97 57.22
C ALA A 13 -12.89 -53.39 57.75
N GLY A 14 -11.64 -53.58 58.19
CA GLY A 14 -11.17 -54.84 58.77
C GLY A 14 -10.80 -55.95 57.77
N LYS A 15 -10.83 -55.66 56.46
CA LYS A 15 -10.37 -56.54 55.37
C LYS A 15 -9.29 -55.84 54.55
N CYS A 16 -8.40 -56.62 53.92
CA CYS A 16 -7.44 -56.08 52.96
C CYS A 16 -8.10 -55.92 51.60
N ALA A 17 -7.99 -54.74 51.01
CA ALA A 17 -8.41 -54.43 49.65
C ALA A 17 -7.20 -53.93 48.86
N ILE A 18 -7.14 -54.24 47.55
CA ILE A 18 -6.08 -53.72 46.68
C ILE A 18 -6.17 -52.19 46.67
N CYS A 19 -5.01 -51.51 46.69
CA CYS A 19 -5.00 -50.06 46.61
C CYS A 19 -5.52 -49.61 45.24
N PRO A 20 -6.61 -48.83 45.18
CA PRO A 20 -7.21 -48.41 43.92
C PRO A 20 -6.31 -47.40 43.19
N MET A 21 -6.62 -47.16 41.91
CA MET A 21 -6.03 -46.06 41.14
C MET A 21 -6.14 -44.73 41.91
N GLY A 22 -5.13 -43.86 41.77
CA GLY A 22 -4.98 -42.63 42.54
C GLY A 22 -4.44 -42.82 43.95
N THR A 23 -4.06 -44.04 44.34
CA THR A 23 -3.42 -44.32 45.63
C THR A 23 -2.20 -45.22 45.48
N TYR A 24 -1.32 -45.20 46.49
CA TYR A 24 -0.17 -46.08 46.61
C TYR A 24 -0.12 -46.74 47.99
N TYR A 25 0.47 -47.93 48.05
CA TYR A 25 0.65 -48.67 49.29
C TYR A 25 1.78 -48.05 50.15
N LEU A 26 1.44 -47.72 51.39
CA LEU A 26 2.39 -47.37 52.44
C LEU A 26 1.96 -47.98 53.78
N ARG A 27 2.75 -48.93 54.31
CA ARG A 27 2.57 -49.51 55.66
C ARG A 27 1.13 -50.03 55.91
N SER A 28 0.62 -50.93 55.05
CA SER A 28 -0.75 -51.48 55.13
C SER A 28 -1.89 -50.47 54.94
N VAL A 29 -1.60 -49.27 54.41
CA VAL A 29 -2.58 -48.23 54.09
C VAL A 29 -2.46 -47.84 52.62
N CYS A 30 -3.60 -47.57 51.97
CA CYS A 30 -3.61 -46.96 50.64
C CYS A 30 -3.66 -45.44 50.81
N GLN A 31 -2.56 -44.78 50.49
CA GLN A 31 -2.41 -43.34 50.60
C GLN A 31 -2.65 -42.69 49.24
N SER A 32 -3.39 -41.59 49.20
CA SER A 32 -3.59 -40.83 47.96
C SER A 32 -2.27 -40.29 47.40
N CYS A 33 -2.15 -40.25 46.07
CA CYS A 33 -1.06 -39.54 45.41
C CYS A 33 -1.07 -38.06 45.80
N GLY A 34 0.13 -37.46 45.86
CA GLY A 34 0.28 -36.04 46.18
C GLY A 34 -0.24 -35.12 45.09
N GLU A 35 -0.19 -33.81 45.32
CA GLU A 35 -0.43 -32.84 44.25
C GLU A 35 0.58 -33.05 43.11
N MET A 36 0.13 -32.92 41.87
CA MET A 36 0.94 -33.19 40.67
C MET A 36 1.45 -34.63 40.54
N GLU A 37 0.77 -35.59 41.16
CA GLU A 37 1.06 -37.02 41.03
C GLU A 37 -0.20 -37.84 40.71
N TYR A 38 -0.02 -38.99 40.06
CA TYR A 38 -1.09 -39.92 39.71
C TYR A 38 -0.66 -41.38 39.78
N GLN A 39 -1.63 -42.29 39.84
CA GLN A 39 -1.41 -43.72 39.71
C GLN A 39 -2.57 -44.37 38.96
N ASP A 40 -2.27 -44.94 37.80
CA ASP A 40 -3.20 -45.54 36.84
C ASP A 40 -3.28 -47.07 36.93
N VAL A 41 -2.50 -47.68 37.82
CA VAL A 41 -2.48 -49.12 38.06
C VAL A 41 -2.76 -49.40 39.54
N GLU A 42 -3.64 -50.37 39.81
CA GLU A 42 -3.95 -50.79 41.18
C GLU A 42 -2.74 -51.48 41.86
N GLY A 43 -2.69 -51.39 43.19
CA GLY A 43 -1.73 -52.12 44.02
C GLY A 43 -0.28 -51.63 43.94
N GLN A 44 -0.04 -50.44 43.38
CA GLN A 44 1.31 -49.88 43.27
C GLN A 44 1.81 -49.31 44.60
N THR A 45 3.13 -49.10 44.69
CA THR A 45 3.82 -48.59 45.90
C THR A 45 4.34 -47.16 45.74
N THR A 46 4.20 -46.57 44.55
CA THR A 46 4.64 -45.21 44.22
C THR A 46 3.64 -44.55 43.29
N CYS A 47 3.64 -43.22 43.23
CA CYS A 47 2.91 -42.46 42.23
C CYS A 47 3.84 -41.97 41.10
N LYS A 48 3.27 -41.74 39.92
CA LYS A 48 3.91 -41.11 38.76
C LYS A 48 3.70 -39.60 38.82
N LEU A 49 4.60 -38.82 38.23
CA LEU A 49 4.43 -37.36 38.11
C LEU A 49 3.49 -37.03 36.94
N CYS A 50 2.64 -36.02 37.13
CA CYS A 50 1.86 -35.42 36.04
C CYS A 50 2.80 -34.79 34.99
N ASP A 51 2.27 -34.55 33.78
CA ASP A 51 3.01 -33.79 32.75
C ASP A 51 3.28 -32.35 33.22
N SER A 52 4.47 -31.83 32.90
CA SER A 52 4.89 -30.47 33.25
C SER A 52 4.05 -29.35 32.62
N SER A 53 3.29 -29.67 31.57
CA SER A 53 2.33 -28.77 30.92
C SER A 53 1.03 -28.62 31.71
N CYS A 54 0.73 -29.56 32.63
CA CYS A 54 -0.41 -29.44 33.53
C CYS A 54 -0.10 -28.48 34.69
N ALA A 55 -1.09 -27.68 35.10
CA ALA A 55 -1.08 -27.05 36.42
C ALA A 55 -1.70 -27.97 37.49
N SER A 56 -2.57 -28.91 37.07
CA SER A 56 -2.99 -30.06 37.87
C SER A 56 -3.44 -31.20 36.95
N CYS A 57 -3.34 -32.44 37.42
CA CYS A 57 -3.80 -33.61 36.67
C CYS A 57 -4.64 -34.56 37.52
N ASN A 58 -5.39 -35.42 36.86
CA ASN A 58 -6.26 -36.40 37.48
C ASN A 58 -5.42 -37.51 38.12
N ALA A 59 -5.60 -37.72 39.43
CA ALA A 59 -4.83 -38.68 40.21
C ALA A 59 -4.97 -40.14 39.72
N THR A 60 -6.01 -40.51 38.97
CA THR A 60 -6.21 -41.90 38.52
C THR A 60 -5.70 -42.17 37.10
N ASN A 61 -5.48 -41.17 36.27
CA ASN A 61 -5.09 -41.40 34.86
C ASN A 61 -4.04 -40.42 34.31
N GLY A 62 -3.60 -39.44 35.09
CA GLY A 62 -2.55 -38.50 34.70
C GLY A 62 -2.97 -37.42 33.70
N LYS A 63 -4.22 -37.44 33.19
CA LYS A 63 -4.71 -36.41 32.26
C LYS A 63 -4.79 -35.06 32.96
N CYS A 64 -4.35 -33.99 32.29
CA CYS A 64 -4.45 -32.65 32.85
C CYS A 64 -5.91 -32.29 33.13
N LEU A 65 -6.16 -31.67 34.27
CA LEU A 65 -7.45 -31.05 34.58
C LEU A 65 -7.43 -29.57 34.18
N ILE A 66 -6.27 -28.93 34.35
CA ILE A 66 -5.97 -27.59 33.88
C ILE A 66 -4.52 -27.50 33.42
N CYS A 67 -4.26 -26.64 32.45
CA CYS A 67 -2.94 -26.36 31.92
C CYS A 67 -2.24 -25.23 32.66
N ALA A 68 -0.91 -25.28 32.66
CA ALA A 68 -0.08 -24.15 33.05
C ALA A 68 -0.20 -23.01 32.01
N ALA A 69 0.06 -21.77 32.44
CA ALA A 69 0.10 -20.63 31.52
C ALA A 69 1.14 -20.85 30.42
N GLY A 70 0.80 -20.51 29.18
CA GLY A 70 1.55 -20.84 27.97
C GLY A 70 1.07 -22.10 27.24
N TYR A 71 0.14 -22.85 27.83
CA TYR A 71 -0.41 -24.08 27.25
C TYR A 71 -1.93 -23.97 27.07
N GLY A 72 -2.40 -24.40 25.91
CA GLY A 72 -3.81 -24.54 25.58
C GLY A 72 -4.35 -25.93 25.97
N PHE A 73 -5.53 -25.95 26.56
CA PHE A 73 -6.21 -27.18 26.98
C PHE A 73 -6.99 -27.82 25.83
N ASP A 74 -6.77 -29.11 25.61
CA ASP A 74 -7.60 -29.95 24.75
C ASP A 74 -7.86 -31.31 25.40
N SER A 75 -9.09 -31.50 25.90
CA SER A 75 -9.60 -32.82 26.30
C SER A 75 -8.72 -33.62 27.28
N GLY A 76 -8.01 -32.93 28.16
CA GLY A 76 -7.11 -33.52 29.15
C GLY A 76 -5.62 -33.54 28.77
N GLU A 77 -5.28 -32.94 27.62
CA GLU A 77 -3.91 -32.67 27.18
C GLU A 77 -3.65 -31.16 27.14
N CYS A 78 -2.40 -30.77 27.34
CA CYS A 78 -1.96 -29.39 27.36
C CYS A 78 -0.89 -29.16 26.29
N THR A 79 -1.24 -28.40 25.25
CA THR A 79 -0.36 -28.14 24.11
C THR A 79 0.25 -26.75 24.22
N LEU A 80 1.56 -26.62 23.98
CA LEU A 80 2.23 -25.33 24.00
C LEU A 80 1.63 -24.39 22.94
N CYS A 81 1.29 -23.15 23.33
CA CYS A 81 0.80 -22.16 22.38
C CYS A 81 1.88 -21.80 21.36
N GLY A 82 1.51 -21.78 20.07
CA GLY A 82 2.37 -21.44 18.94
C GLY A 82 2.73 -19.96 18.87
N ASP A 83 3.41 -19.56 17.79
CA ASP A 83 3.74 -18.16 17.56
C ASP A 83 2.49 -17.28 17.47
N LEU A 84 2.57 -16.07 18.03
CA LEU A 84 1.47 -15.10 18.11
C LEU A 84 0.21 -15.63 18.81
N THR A 85 0.36 -16.65 19.66
CA THR A 85 -0.73 -17.15 20.50
C THR A 85 -0.33 -17.27 21.97
N TYR A 86 -1.31 -17.19 22.86
CA TYR A 86 -1.10 -17.24 24.31
C TYR A 86 -2.23 -17.95 25.05
N SER A 87 -1.98 -18.33 26.30
CA SER A 87 -2.99 -18.84 27.22
C SER A 87 -2.58 -18.52 28.65
N GLU A 88 -3.48 -17.96 29.44
CA GLU A 88 -3.28 -17.74 30.88
C GLU A 88 -3.33 -19.05 31.70
N GLY A 89 -3.54 -20.19 31.03
CA GLY A 89 -3.67 -21.51 31.63
C GLY A 89 -5.12 -21.87 31.93
N GLY A 90 -5.33 -22.84 32.81
CA GLY A 90 -6.68 -23.33 33.10
C GLY A 90 -7.19 -24.30 32.03
N VAL A 91 -8.47 -24.16 31.67
CA VAL A 91 -9.12 -24.96 30.61
C VAL A 91 -9.20 -24.23 29.27
N MET A 92 -8.48 -23.12 29.12
CA MET A 92 -8.53 -22.29 27.93
C MET A 92 -7.64 -22.86 26.82
N GLN A 93 -8.13 -22.79 25.58
CA GLN A 93 -7.31 -23.00 24.39
C GLN A 93 -6.44 -21.77 24.10
N CYS A 94 -5.40 -21.95 23.29
CA CYS A 94 -4.54 -20.84 22.87
C CYS A 94 -5.33 -19.79 22.09
N GLN A 95 -5.18 -18.54 22.48
CA GLN A 95 -5.82 -17.37 21.89
C GLN A 95 -4.83 -16.59 21.04
N GLN A 96 -5.33 -15.88 20.03
CA GLN A 96 -4.51 -14.99 19.20
C GLN A 96 -4.09 -13.76 20.00
N CYS A 97 -2.84 -13.32 19.81
CA CYS A 97 -2.37 -12.05 20.31
C CYS A 97 -2.96 -10.87 19.53
N SER A 98 -2.82 -9.65 20.06
CA SER A 98 -3.24 -8.43 19.35
C SER A 98 -2.52 -8.31 18.01
N THR A 99 -3.23 -7.84 16.98
CA THR A 99 -2.68 -7.58 15.63
C THR A 99 -1.58 -6.53 15.62
N GLU A 100 -1.57 -5.65 16.62
CA GLU A 100 -0.53 -4.63 16.79
C GLU A 100 0.77 -5.20 17.36
N CYS A 101 0.74 -6.43 17.87
CA CYS A 101 1.93 -7.11 18.37
C CYS A 101 2.66 -7.82 17.23
N LYS A 102 3.95 -7.50 17.05
CA LYS A 102 4.85 -8.34 16.25
C LYS A 102 5.27 -9.61 16.97
N LYS A 103 5.34 -9.55 18.30
CA LYS A 103 5.51 -10.69 19.20
C LYS A 103 4.75 -10.44 20.48
N CYS A 104 4.30 -11.51 21.13
CA CYS A 104 3.62 -11.45 22.41
C CYS A 104 4.16 -12.52 23.36
N ASP A 105 3.96 -12.29 24.65
CA ASP A 105 4.23 -13.25 25.70
C ASP A 105 3.20 -14.38 25.65
N ARG A 106 3.68 -15.62 25.62
CA ARG A 106 2.81 -16.80 25.45
C ARG A 106 1.94 -17.09 26.68
N LYS A 107 2.23 -16.49 27.84
CA LYS A 107 1.46 -16.70 29.08
C LYS A 107 0.36 -15.67 29.26
N SER A 108 0.67 -14.40 28.99
CA SER A 108 -0.21 -13.26 29.27
C SER A 108 -0.81 -12.60 28.02
N GLY A 109 -0.29 -12.90 26.83
CA GLY A 109 -0.71 -12.25 25.58
C GLY A 109 -0.18 -10.83 25.42
N GLY A 110 0.53 -10.29 26.41
CA GLY A 110 1.11 -8.97 26.35
C GLY A 110 2.15 -8.85 25.23
N CYS A 111 2.09 -7.78 24.44
CA CYS A 111 3.05 -7.55 23.37
C CYS A 111 4.47 -7.45 23.95
N THR A 112 5.40 -8.19 23.37
CA THR A 112 6.84 -8.11 23.69
C THR A 112 7.60 -7.23 22.70
N SER A 113 7.10 -7.13 21.47
CA SER A 113 7.50 -6.17 20.44
C SER A 113 6.28 -5.76 19.61
N CYS A 114 6.33 -4.58 19.00
CA CYS A 114 5.22 -4.01 18.24
C CYS A 114 5.44 -4.10 16.74
N GLU A 115 4.35 -4.04 15.98
CA GLU A 115 4.45 -3.79 14.54
C GLU A 115 5.04 -2.40 14.26
N VAL A 116 5.51 -2.20 13.04
CA VAL A 116 6.09 -0.90 12.61
C VAL A 116 5.09 0.23 12.83
N GLY A 117 5.60 1.43 13.14
CA GLY A 117 4.75 2.59 13.48
C GLY A 117 4.17 2.60 14.90
N ASN A 118 4.28 1.50 15.64
CA ASN A 118 3.80 1.37 17.00
C ASN A 118 4.94 1.28 18.03
N LYS A 119 4.63 1.71 19.25
CA LYS A 119 5.51 1.59 20.41
C LYS A 119 4.86 0.80 21.53
N ARG A 120 5.70 0.15 22.34
CA ARG A 120 5.23 -0.61 23.49
C ARG A 120 4.98 0.30 24.69
N VAL A 121 3.74 0.32 25.15
CA VAL A 121 3.34 0.92 26.43
C VAL A 121 2.78 -0.17 27.32
N ASN A 122 3.51 -0.52 28.38
CA ASN A 122 3.27 -1.70 29.21
C ASN A 122 3.30 -3.00 28.39
N ASN A 123 2.14 -3.64 28.21
CA ASN A 123 1.96 -4.90 27.48
C ASN A 123 1.09 -4.72 26.22
N SER A 124 0.91 -3.48 25.79
CA SER A 124 0.13 -3.13 24.60
C SER A 124 0.98 -2.29 23.65
N CYS A 125 0.65 -2.37 22.37
CA CYS A 125 1.23 -1.53 21.34
C CYS A 125 0.27 -0.38 21.05
N VAL A 126 0.82 0.83 20.98
CA VAL A 126 0.08 2.04 20.64
C VAL A 126 0.83 2.80 19.55
N PRO A 127 0.14 3.56 18.68
CA PRO A 127 0.81 4.32 17.63
C PRO A 127 1.80 5.35 18.16
N CYS A 128 2.91 5.53 17.43
CA CYS A 128 3.91 6.58 17.72
C CYS A 128 3.44 7.97 17.28
N ALA A 129 2.56 8.04 16.27
CA ALA A 129 1.87 9.26 15.85
C ALA A 129 0.40 9.20 16.30
N PRO A 130 -0.17 10.29 16.86
CA PRO A 130 -1.58 10.36 17.20
C PRO A 130 -2.55 9.98 16.08
N SER A 131 -2.19 10.28 14.82
CA SER A 131 -3.01 9.95 13.66
C SER A 131 -2.96 8.47 13.25
N GLY A 132 -1.98 7.71 13.75
CA GLY A 132 -1.79 6.30 13.43
C GLY A 132 -0.99 6.01 12.16
N TYR A 133 -0.64 7.02 11.36
CA TYR A 133 0.03 6.84 10.06
C TYR A 133 1.56 6.94 10.13
N CYS A 134 2.15 6.44 11.22
CA CYS A 134 3.59 6.44 11.40
C CYS A 134 4.21 5.19 10.78
N ASP A 135 5.28 5.34 10.01
CA ASP A 135 6.03 4.22 9.43
C ASP A 135 7.22 3.83 10.33
N LEU A 136 7.87 4.83 10.94
CA LEU A 136 9.05 4.60 11.77
C LEU A 136 9.03 5.46 13.05
N CYS A 137 9.34 4.82 14.17
CA CYS A 137 9.53 5.48 15.47
C CYS A 137 11.02 5.63 15.81
N THR A 138 11.36 6.57 16.70
CA THR A 138 12.71 6.69 17.29
C THR A 138 13.20 5.37 17.91
N ASP A 139 12.29 4.68 18.60
CA ASP A 139 12.46 3.37 19.20
C ASP A 139 11.08 2.72 19.46
N GLU A 140 11.05 1.40 19.61
CA GLU A 140 9.82 0.63 19.90
C GLU A 140 9.47 0.62 21.40
N THR A 141 10.12 1.46 22.22
CA THR A 141 9.89 1.58 23.67
C THR A 141 8.84 2.65 24.00
N SER A 142 8.46 2.84 25.27
CA SER A 142 7.36 3.74 25.66
C SER A 142 7.54 5.19 25.21
N ASP A 143 8.78 5.62 24.96
CA ASP A 143 9.13 6.99 24.58
C ASP A 143 9.15 7.21 23.07
N GLY A 144 8.80 6.19 22.27
CA GLY A 144 8.80 6.26 20.80
C GLY A 144 8.03 7.47 20.26
N ILE A 145 8.71 8.26 19.42
CA ILE A 145 8.13 9.37 18.68
C ILE A 145 8.23 9.06 17.19
N CYS A 146 7.22 9.46 16.41
CA CYS A 146 7.26 9.26 14.97
C CYS A 146 8.36 10.09 14.30
N VAL A 147 9.16 9.46 13.44
CA VAL A 147 10.24 10.11 12.66
C VAL A 147 10.01 10.06 11.16
N SER A 148 9.14 9.17 10.70
CA SER A 148 8.74 9.06 9.29
C SER A 148 7.31 8.53 9.20
N CYS A 149 6.53 9.11 8.30
CA CYS A 149 5.14 8.73 8.05
C CYS A 149 5.00 7.72 6.91
N GLU A 150 3.83 7.10 6.82
CA GLU A 150 3.43 6.25 5.70
C GLU A 150 3.33 7.02 4.36
N ASP A 151 3.25 6.28 3.25
CA ASP A 151 3.04 6.89 1.92
C ASP A 151 1.75 7.72 1.89
N GLY A 152 1.84 8.94 1.36
CA GLY A 152 0.72 9.89 1.33
C GLY A 152 0.61 10.79 2.57
N PHE A 153 1.54 10.67 3.52
CA PHE A 153 1.59 11.50 4.72
C PHE A 153 2.96 12.16 4.92
N TYR A 154 2.96 13.33 5.55
CA TYR A 154 4.14 14.06 5.97
C TYR A 154 4.16 14.27 7.47
N LEU A 155 5.36 14.34 8.04
CA LEU A 155 5.57 14.63 9.45
C LEU A 155 5.45 16.13 9.72
N ASN A 156 4.56 16.51 10.63
CA ASN A 156 4.42 17.89 11.08
C ASN A 156 5.32 18.20 12.30
N GLU A 157 5.34 19.46 12.73
CA GLU A 157 6.16 19.92 13.86
C GLU A 157 5.77 19.29 15.21
N SER A 158 4.58 18.71 15.32
CA SER A 158 4.09 18.00 16.51
C SER A 158 4.41 16.50 16.49
N ALA A 159 5.25 16.04 15.55
CA ALA A 159 5.56 14.63 15.30
C ALA A 159 4.32 13.77 14.98
N ASP A 160 3.33 14.36 14.32
CA ASP A 160 2.13 13.69 13.83
C ASP A 160 2.09 13.67 12.30
N CYS A 161 1.42 12.68 11.74
CA CYS A 161 1.39 12.43 10.30
C CYS A 161 0.12 13.01 9.68
N GLN A 162 0.28 13.94 8.73
CA GLN A 162 -0.79 14.65 8.03
C GLN A 162 -0.77 14.36 6.54
N ARG A 163 -1.92 14.47 5.85
CA ARG A 163 -2.04 14.07 4.46
C ARG A 163 -1.33 15.05 3.54
N CYS A 164 -0.73 14.58 2.45
CA CYS A 164 -0.12 15.46 1.45
C CYS A 164 -1.08 16.55 0.93
N GLY A 165 -2.37 16.23 0.82
CA GLY A 165 -3.43 17.17 0.43
C GLY A 165 -3.60 18.37 1.37
N ASP A 166 -3.15 18.27 2.62
CA ASP A 166 -3.18 19.37 3.59
C ASP A 166 -2.07 20.41 3.31
N ILE A 167 -1.05 20.06 2.51
CA ILE A 167 -0.07 21.02 1.97
C ILE A 167 -0.71 21.84 0.86
N HIS A 168 -1.32 21.14 -0.11
CA HIS A 168 -2.08 21.71 -1.21
C HIS A 168 -3.01 20.64 -1.79
N LYS A 169 -4.23 21.02 -2.21
CA LYS A 169 -5.25 20.07 -2.71
C LYS A 169 -4.78 19.18 -3.86
N ASP A 170 -3.86 19.69 -4.68
CA ASP A 170 -3.32 18.99 -5.87
C ASP A 170 -1.99 18.28 -5.58
N CYS A 171 -1.52 18.28 -4.34
CA CYS A 171 -0.30 17.57 -3.94
C CYS A 171 -0.56 16.06 -3.85
N LEU A 172 0.12 15.27 -4.69
CA LEU A 172 -0.09 13.83 -4.78
C LEU A 172 0.84 13.05 -3.85
N THR A 173 2.12 13.40 -3.83
CA THR A 173 3.11 12.83 -2.91
C THR A 173 3.83 13.92 -2.15
N CYS A 174 4.29 13.59 -0.95
CA CYS A 174 4.98 14.50 -0.06
C CYS A 174 6.11 13.76 0.67
N SER A 175 7.04 14.52 1.24
CA SER A 175 8.10 13.97 2.07
C SER A 175 7.52 13.34 3.33
N LYS A 176 8.00 12.16 3.68
CA LYS A 176 7.57 11.42 4.87
C LYS A 176 8.06 12.03 6.19
N THR A 177 9.07 12.89 6.14
CA THR A 177 9.79 13.38 7.33
C THR A 177 9.64 14.88 7.57
N ILE A 178 9.15 15.63 6.58
CA ILE A 178 8.97 17.09 6.67
C ILE A 178 7.78 17.53 5.81
N LYS A 179 7.18 18.67 6.14
CA LYS A 179 6.12 19.29 5.34
C LYS A 179 6.65 19.80 3.99
N MET A 180 6.67 18.92 3.00
CA MET A 180 7.14 19.23 1.65
C MET A 180 6.40 18.40 0.60
N CYS A 181 5.73 19.06 -0.35
CA CYS A 181 5.13 18.42 -1.50
C CYS A 181 6.22 18.00 -2.51
N LEU A 182 6.15 16.77 -3.01
CA LEU A 182 7.13 16.21 -3.95
C LEU A 182 6.58 16.08 -5.37
N SER A 183 5.27 15.86 -5.52
CA SER A 183 4.63 15.79 -6.83
C SER A 183 3.23 16.37 -6.81
N CYS A 184 2.78 16.82 -7.98
CA CYS A 184 1.51 17.49 -8.16
C CYS A 184 0.67 16.85 -9.27
N ALA A 185 -0.65 17.01 -9.18
CA ALA A 185 -1.58 16.50 -10.16
C ALA A 185 -1.46 17.21 -11.52
N ALA A 186 -1.72 16.45 -12.60
CA ALA A 186 -1.74 16.95 -13.97
C ALA A 186 -0.47 17.74 -14.37
N ASN A 187 -0.65 18.89 -15.02
CA ASN A 187 0.40 19.76 -15.54
C ASN A 187 0.99 20.73 -14.48
N MET A 188 0.77 20.46 -13.20
CA MET A 188 1.27 21.31 -12.11
C MET A 188 2.65 20.82 -11.65
N ILE A 189 3.50 21.76 -11.26
CA ILE A 189 4.81 21.50 -10.64
C ILE A 189 4.77 21.82 -9.14
N SER A 190 5.60 21.13 -8.37
CA SER A 190 5.79 21.36 -6.94
C SER A 190 6.79 22.50 -6.70
N THR A 191 6.44 23.40 -5.78
CA THR A 191 7.36 24.39 -5.19
C THR A 191 7.88 23.93 -3.82
N GLY A 192 7.60 22.69 -3.42
CA GLY A 192 7.82 22.17 -2.07
C GLY A 192 6.72 22.57 -1.09
N THR A 193 6.18 23.78 -1.18
CA THR A 193 5.12 24.29 -0.29
C THR A 193 3.74 24.32 -0.93
N SER A 194 3.65 24.21 -2.25
CA SER A 194 2.41 24.25 -3.02
C SER A 194 2.58 23.57 -4.38
N CYS A 195 1.47 23.39 -5.10
CA CYS A 195 1.47 23.08 -6.52
C CYS A 195 1.13 24.33 -7.32
N VAL A 196 1.85 24.58 -8.41
CA VAL A 196 1.63 25.73 -9.30
C VAL A 196 1.58 25.29 -10.76
N ALA A 197 0.77 25.97 -11.57
CA ALA A 197 0.71 25.73 -13.00
C ALA A 197 1.97 26.30 -13.68
N CYS A 198 2.38 25.70 -14.78
CA CYS A 198 3.37 26.29 -15.66
C CYS A 198 2.85 27.61 -16.27
N GLU A 199 3.76 28.51 -16.63
CA GLU A 199 3.43 29.73 -17.35
C GLU A 199 2.79 29.41 -18.72
N ALA A 200 2.05 30.37 -19.28
CA ALA A 200 1.36 30.17 -20.56
C ALA A 200 2.35 29.78 -21.67
N GLY A 201 2.07 28.67 -22.36
CA GLY A 201 2.94 28.10 -23.40
C GLY A 201 4.02 27.15 -22.88
N MET A 202 4.13 26.96 -21.56
CA MET A 202 5.00 25.96 -20.94
C MET A 202 4.21 24.76 -20.42
N VAL A 203 4.89 23.61 -20.37
CA VAL A 203 4.34 22.35 -19.88
C VAL A 203 5.32 21.75 -18.87
N LYS A 204 4.79 21.06 -17.86
CA LYS A 204 5.54 20.26 -16.90
C LYS A 204 6.43 19.28 -17.66
N VAL A 205 7.70 19.19 -17.28
CA VAL A 205 8.65 18.19 -17.81
C VAL A 205 9.16 17.29 -16.68
N THR A 206 9.33 17.87 -15.49
CA THR A 206 9.61 17.12 -14.26
C THR A 206 8.65 17.56 -13.16
N GLU A 207 8.72 16.95 -11.98
CA GLU A 207 7.89 17.37 -10.84
C GLU A 207 8.12 18.82 -10.38
N THR A 208 9.24 19.45 -10.76
CA THR A 208 9.60 20.80 -10.29
C THR A 208 9.95 21.77 -11.43
N THR A 209 9.93 21.33 -12.68
CA THR A 209 10.33 22.16 -13.82
C THR A 209 9.34 22.12 -14.97
N CYS A 210 9.16 23.29 -15.58
CA CYS A 210 8.43 23.47 -16.82
C CYS A 210 9.42 23.76 -17.96
N ASP A 211 9.02 23.45 -19.18
CA ASP A 211 9.71 23.86 -20.41
C ASP A 211 8.69 24.33 -21.44
N TYR A 212 9.13 25.06 -22.46
CA TYR A 212 8.26 25.50 -23.53
C TYR A 212 7.69 24.32 -24.31
N SER A 213 6.41 24.40 -24.66
CA SER A 213 5.68 23.35 -25.38
C SER A 213 6.39 22.91 -26.66
N TYR A 214 7.00 23.85 -27.39
CA TYR A 214 7.71 23.57 -28.65
C TYR A 214 9.06 22.87 -28.47
N ASN A 215 9.67 22.94 -27.28
CA ASN A 215 10.88 22.17 -26.95
C ASN A 215 10.54 20.71 -26.68
N VAL A 216 9.37 20.47 -26.08
CA VAL A 216 8.89 19.12 -25.74
C VAL A 216 8.27 18.42 -26.95
N ILE A 217 7.38 19.11 -27.68
CA ILE A 217 6.75 18.63 -28.92
C ILE A 217 7.02 19.67 -30.01
N PRO A 218 7.84 19.35 -31.04
CA PRO A 218 8.17 20.30 -32.09
C PRO A 218 6.91 20.91 -32.75
N LYS A 219 6.94 22.23 -32.96
CA LYS A 219 5.83 23.03 -33.54
C LYS A 219 4.56 23.09 -32.69
N CYS A 220 4.56 22.55 -31.47
CA CYS A 220 3.45 22.68 -30.54
C CYS A 220 3.44 24.05 -29.86
N GLN A 221 2.30 24.72 -29.87
CA GLN A 221 2.09 25.99 -29.17
C GLN A 221 1.62 25.77 -27.73
N ILE A 222 0.67 24.84 -27.54
CA ILE A 222 0.09 24.51 -26.23
C ILE A 222 0.19 23.01 -26.03
N ALA A 223 1.02 22.59 -25.08
CA ALA A 223 1.11 21.22 -24.63
C ALA A 223 0.45 21.03 -23.25
N ASP A 224 0.02 19.80 -23.00
CA ASP A 224 -0.51 19.35 -21.72
C ASP A 224 0.18 18.05 -21.28
N TYR A 225 0.08 17.73 -19.98
CA TYR A 225 0.66 16.53 -19.39
C TYR A 225 -0.42 15.66 -18.75
N VAL A 226 -0.75 14.56 -19.42
CA VAL A 226 -1.87 13.69 -19.05
C VAL A 226 -1.40 12.23 -19.09
N ASN A 227 -1.76 11.44 -18.07
CA ASN A 227 -1.41 10.01 -17.98
C ASN A 227 0.10 9.72 -18.21
N ASN A 228 0.95 10.54 -17.60
CA ASN A 228 2.40 10.47 -17.75
C ASN A 228 2.93 10.67 -19.18
N GLN A 229 2.18 11.39 -20.03
CA GLN A 229 2.55 11.65 -21.41
C GLN A 229 2.28 13.12 -21.78
N HIS A 230 3.19 13.71 -22.55
CA HIS A 230 2.97 15.01 -23.17
C HIS A 230 2.07 14.85 -24.40
N ILE A 231 1.09 15.73 -24.50
CA ILE A 231 0.21 15.87 -25.67
C ILE A 231 0.19 17.33 -26.11
N CYS A 232 -0.08 17.57 -27.39
CA CYS A 232 -0.23 18.89 -27.97
C CYS A 232 -1.71 19.15 -28.26
N THR A 233 -2.26 20.21 -27.66
CA THR A 233 -3.67 20.61 -27.85
C THR A 233 -3.82 21.72 -28.87
N ALA A 234 -2.75 22.47 -29.14
CA ALA A 234 -2.71 23.46 -30.22
C ALA A 234 -1.31 23.55 -30.83
N CYS A 235 -1.25 23.54 -32.16
CA CYS A 235 -0.01 23.69 -32.92
C CYS A 235 0.13 25.13 -33.44
N PHE A 236 1.37 25.59 -33.65
CA PHE A 236 1.58 26.83 -34.40
C PHE A 236 1.08 26.67 -35.83
N ALA A 237 0.44 27.70 -36.41
CA ALA A 237 0.11 27.69 -37.83
C ALA A 237 1.39 27.52 -38.68
N PRO A 238 1.34 26.79 -39.81
CA PRO A 238 0.18 26.12 -40.44
C PRO A 238 0.10 24.62 -40.09
N TYR A 239 0.48 24.23 -38.87
CA TYR A 239 0.49 22.83 -38.44
C TYR A 239 -0.82 22.47 -37.73
N VAL A 240 -1.23 21.21 -37.88
CA VAL A 240 -2.42 20.62 -37.25
C VAL A 240 -2.01 19.47 -36.33
N THR A 241 -2.74 19.28 -35.23
CA THR A 241 -2.48 18.21 -34.27
C THR A 241 -2.70 16.84 -34.91
N SER A 242 -1.80 15.89 -34.65
CA SER A 242 -2.00 14.49 -35.02
C SER A 242 -3.19 13.88 -34.28
N SER A 243 -3.72 12.77 -34.79
CA SER A 243 -4.87 12.06 -34.18
C SER A 243 -4.58 11.53 -32.77
N ASP A 244 -3.31 11.23 -32.47
CA ASP A 244 -2.86 10.82 -31.14
C ASP A 244 -2.39 11.99 -30.26
N LEU A 245 -2.48 13.23 -30.76
CA LEU A 245 -2.07 14.47 -30.11
C LEU A 245 -0.56 14.55 -29.78
N LYS A 246 0.29 13.70 -30.36
CA LYS A 246 1.73 13.66 -30.02
C LYS A 246 2.62 14.42 -30.99
N ALA A 247 2.06 14.94 -32.07
CA ALA A 247 2.80 15.66 -33.09
C ALA A 247 1.97 16.78 -33.73
N CYS A 248 2.68 17.71 -34.34
CA CYS A 248 2.12 18.77 -35.17
C CYS A 248 2.55 18.53 -36.61
N ASN A 249 1.61 18.11 -37.45
CA ASN A 249 1.84 17.78 -38.85
C ASN A 249 1.49 18.98 -39.72
N LEU A 250 2.11 19.08 -40.91
CA LEU A 250 1.79 20.15 -41.84
C LEU A 250 0.31 20.06 -42.23
N GLY A 251 -0.43 21.16 -42.05
CA GLY A 251 -1.88 21.22 -42.28
C GLY A 251 -2.28 21.48 -43.72
N TYR A 252 -1.36 21.35 -44.68
CA TYR A 252 -1.64 21.52 -46.10
C TYR A 252 -0.79 20.56 -46.95
N THR A 253 -1.34 20.19 -48.10
CA THR A 253 -0.74 19.33 -49.12
C THR A 253 -1.18 19.83 -50.50
N THR A 254 -0.83 19.12 -51.57
CA THR A 254 -1.39 19.40 -52.91
C THR A 254 -2.90 19.17 -53.03
N THR A 255 -3.55 18.59 -52.00
CA THR A 255 -4.98 18.28 -51.99
C THR A 255 -5.70 18.89 -50.79
N THR A 256 -4.99 19.54 -49.88
CA THR A 256 -5.53 20.07 -48.64
C THR A 256 -4.91 21.41 -48.27
N TYR A 257 -5.67 22.25 -47.57
CA TYR A 257 -5.21 23.54 -47.07
C TYR A 257 -5.42 23.65 -45.57
N PHE A 258 -4.61 24.50 -44.95
CA PHE A 258 -4.76 24.88 -43.55
C PHE A 258 -5.76 26.03 -43.46
N ASN A 259 -6.82 25.86 -42.69
CA ASN A 259 -7.80 26.91 -42.42
C ASN A 259 -7.40 27.68 -41.15
N THR A 260 -7.21 28.99 -41.27
CA THR A 260 -6.74 29.87 -40.20
C THR A 260 -7.82 30.19 -39.16
N ASP A 261 -9.10 30.04 -39.50
CA ASP A 261 -10.21 30.29 -38.58
C ASP A 261 -10.39 29.11 -37.60
N ASP A 262 -10.46 27.88 -38.10
CA ASP A 262 -10.70 26.69 -37.26
C ASP A 262 -9.44 25.89 -36.90
N HIS A 263 -8.28 26.27 -37.46
CA HIS A 263 -6.98 25.61 -37.27
C HIS A 263 -7.00 24.12 -37.64
N GLN A 264 -7.85 23.74 -38.61
CA GLN A 264 -7.96 22.38 -39.12
C GLN A 264 -7.46 22.28 -40.58
N LEU A 265 -7.21 21.03 -40.98
CA LEU A 265 -6.92 20.67 -42.35
C LEU A 265 -8.23 20.38 -43.09
N HIS A 266 -8.41 21.03 -44.24
CA HIS A 266 -9.56 20.87 -45.13
C HIS A 266 -9.13 20.47 -46.54
N THR A 267 -10.02 19.87 -47.30
CA THR A 267 -9.75 19.57 -48.73
C THR A 267 -9.79 20.83 -49.58
N ASN A 268 -8.85 20.93 -50.52
CA ASN A 268 -8.82 22.01 -51.51
C ASN A 268 -10.11 22.05 -52.33
N MET A 269 -10.42 23.24 -52.87
CA MET A 269 -11.43 23.42 -53.90
C MET A 269 -11.12 22.54 -55.12
N VAL A 270 -12.16 22.11 -55.83
CA VAL A 270 -12.02 21.25 -57.01
C VAL A 270 -11.11 21.94 -58.04
N GLY A 271 -10.02 21.27 -58.41
CA GLY A 271 -9.04 21.78 -59.36
C GLY A 271 -8.02 22.75 -58.76
N CYS A 272 -7.87 22.80 -57.43
CA CYS A 272 -6.85 23.61 -56.76
C CYS A 272 -5.76 22.73 -56.11
N ILE A 273 -4.50 23.02 -56.41
CA ILE A 273 -3.34 22.32 -55.81
C ILE A 273 -2.64 23.12 -54.71
N ASP A 274 -2.85 24.43 -54.63
CA ASP A 274 -2.31 25.29 -53.58
C ASP A 274 -3.37 26.32 -53.17
N GLN A 275 -3.88 26.18 -51.96
CA GLN A 275 -4.96 26.99 -51.41
C GLN A 275 -4.57 27.48 -50.01
N ILE A 276 -4.94 28.73 -49.70
CA ILE A 276 -4.85 29.30 -48.36
C ILE A 276 -6.25 29.81 -48.01
N ASP A 277 -6.81 29.30 -46.92
CA ASP A 277 -8.19 29.59 -46.51
C ASP A 277 -9.19 29.40 -47.66
N THR A 278 -9.89 30.46 -48.04
CA THR A 278 -10.89 30.45 -49.11
C THR A 278 -10.31 30.80 -50.49
N THR A 279 -9.00 30.94 -50.62
CA THR A 279 -8.36 31.45 -51.85
C THR A 279 -7.46 30.39 -52.48
N CYS A 280 -7.75 30.03 -53.73
CA CYS A 280 -6.91 29.15 -54.53
C CYS A 280 -5.87 29.95 -55.33
N TYR A 281 -4.60 29.55 -55.25
CA TYR A 281 -3.47 30.23 -55.90
C TYR A 281 -2.95 29.46 -57.12
N LEU A 282 -2.91 28.13 -57.07
CA LEU A 282 -2.52 27.28 -58.20
C LEU A 282 -3.60 26.25 -58.55
N CYS A 283 -3.94 26.15 -59.84
CA CYS A 283 -4.87 25.15 -60.33
C CYS A 283 -4.17 23.83 -60.71
N ASP A 284 -3.00 23.92 -61.33
CA ASP A 284 -2.12 22.78 -61.63
C ASP A 284 -0.65 23.25 -61.66
N THR A 285 0.28 22.38 -62.08
CA THR A 285 1.72 22.70 -62.15
C THR A 285 2.09 23.79 -63.16
N THR A 286 1.15 24.20 -64.01
CA THR A 286 1.33 25.10 -65.16
C THR A 286 0.35 26.27 -65.19
N THR A 287 -0.70 26.28 -64.37
CA THR A 287 -1.78 27.26 -64.41
C THR A 287 -2.10 27.87 -63.04
N MET A 288 -2.27 29.20 -62.99
CA MET A 288 -2.65 29.98 -61.82
C MET A 288 -4.10 30.47 -61.91
N LEU A 289 -4.81 30.59 -60.79
CA LEU A 289 -6.20 31.06 -60.77
C LEU A 289 -6.24 32.60 -60.77
N LEU A 290 -6.73 33.21 -61.86
CA LEU A 290 -7.02 34.65 -61.95
C LEU A 290 -8.53 34.84 -62.17
N ASN A 291 -9.19 35.62 -61.30
CA ASN A 291 -10.63 35.90 -61.37
C ASN A 291 -11.53 34.66 -61.48
N GLY A 292 -11.16 33.56 -60.82
CA GLY A 292 -11.92 32.31 -60.85
C GLY A 292 -11.71 31.45 -62.11
N VAL A 293 -10.72 31.77 -62.94
CA VAL A 293 -10.35 30.99 -64.14
C VAL A 293 -8.87 30.61 -64.08
N CYS A 294 -8.55 29.36 -64.38
CA CYS A 294 -7.17 28.87 -64.44
C CYS A 294 -6.50 29.36 -65.74
N ASN A 295 -5.38 30.06 -65.62
CA ASN A 295 -4.62 30.64 -66.72
C ASN A 295 -3.19 30.09 -66.73
N GLU A 296 -2.63 29.78 -67.91
CA GLU A 296 -1.23 29.33 -68.03
C GLU A 296 -0.25 30.39 -67.52
N MET A 297 0.79 29.94 -66.81
CA MET A 297 1.89 30.78 -66.34
C MET A 297 2.67 31.35 -67.53
N HIS A 298 2.41 32.61 -67.90
CA HIS A 298 3.26 33.33 -68.85
C HIS A 298 4.59 33.71 -68.19
N GLU A 299 5.72 33.38 -68.85
CA GLU A 299 7.12 33.48 -68.39
C GLU A 299 7.62 34.86 -67.88
N LYS A 300 6.80 35.91 -67.79
CA LYS A 300 7.24 37.25 -67.38
C LYS A 300 6.24 37.89 -66.41
N CYS A 301 6.39 37.60 -65.13
CA CYS A 301 5.79 38.39 -64.06
C CYS A 301 6.75 39.55 -63.75
N GLU A 302 6.43 40.76 -64.23
CA GLU A 302 7.28 41.95 -64.02
C GLU A 302 7.00 42.68 -62.69
N THR A 303 5.96 42.28 -61.95
CA THR A 303 5.63 42.82 -60.63
C THR A 303 5.16 41.74 -59.66
N TYR A 304 5.49 41.89 -58.38
CA TYR A 304 5.03 41.01 -57.30
C TYR A 304 3.54 41.28 -57.01
N SER A 305 2.66 40.29 -57.24
CA SER A 305 1.24 40.34 -56.82
C SER A 305 0.94 39.20 -55.86
N GLN A 306 0.02 39.45 -54.92
CA GLN A 306 -0.47 38.44 -53.99
C GLN A 306 -1.43 37.43 -54.64
N HIS A 307 -1.97 37.70 -55.85
CA HIS A 307 -2.97 36.84 -56.50
C HIS A 307 -2.59 36.43 -57.94
N GLY A 308 -1.30 36.47 -58.29
CA GLY A 308 -0.81 36.19 -59.65
C GLY A 308 -0.61 37.45 -60.48
N CYS A 309 -0.01 37.32 -61.68
CA CYS A 309 0.37 38.47 -62.50
C CYS A 309 -0.88 39.25 -62.94
N ASP A 310 -1.21 40.35 -62.27
CA ASP A 310 -2.26 41.27 -62.70
C ASP A 310 -1.81 41.98 -63.99
N LYS A 311 -2.71 42.04 -64.98
CA LYS A 311 -2.50 42.75 -66.25
C LYS A 311 -2.59 44.26 -66.08
#